data_AF-A0A559J8X1-F1
#
_entry.id   AF-A0A559J8X1-F1
#
_cell.length_a   1.000
_cell.length_b   1.000
_cell.length_c   1.000
_cell.angle_alpha   90.00
_cell.angle_beta   90.00
_cell.angle_gamma   90.00
#
_symmetry.space_group_name_H-M   'P 1'
#
loop_
_entity.id
_entity.type
_entity.pdbx_description
1 polymer ?
#
loop_
_entity_poly.entity_id
_entity_poly.type
_entity_poly.pdbx_seq_one_letter_code
_entity_poly.pdbx_strand_id
1 'polypeptide(L)'
;MDDQMIRAKELFTSYDGSTFQMYRDGLFEEYKQYNIPKQLEISWINEMIDQSIQELSITNWKALFRLDSIATNHQDERILKSVLSFASRNVMSSDSIVKLMYAERIIEIIQKTNKQINKELRLEAYKTSFIILEDILKKPLIIDPGHELENFNIKDKKSLNDRANKSIERIKNDLN
;
A
#
# COMPACT_ATOMS: atom_id res chain seq x y z
N MET A 1 0.77 18.54 29.63
CA MET A 1 1.76 17.55 29.17
C MET A 1 1.12 16.61 28.14
N ASP A 2 -0.14 16.23 28.34
CA ASP A 2 -0.91 15.45 27.34
C ASP A 2 -1.15 16.19 26.03
N ASP A 3 -1.51 17.47 26.03
CA ASP A 3 -1.85 18.19 24.78
C ASP A 3 -0.70 18.28 23.77
N GLN A 4 0.54 18.46 24.26
CA GLN A 4 1.74 18.48 23.40
C GLN A 4 2.02 17.09 22.80
N MET A 5 1.82 16.03 23.58
CA MET A 5 2.01 14.66 23.12
C MET A 5 0.94 14.27 22.08
N ILE A 6 -0.32 14.67 22.33
CA ILE A 6 -1.44 14.47 21.40
C ILE A 6 -1.14 15.17 20.08
N ARG A 7 -0.75 16.45 20.13
CA ARG A 7 -0.41 17.23 18.93
C ARG A 7 0.78 16.63 18.17
N ALA A 8 1.82 16.21 18.87
CA ALA A 8 2.97 15.55 18.25
C ALA A 8 2.55 14.27 17.52
N LYS A 9 1.72 13.44 18.16
CA LYS A 9 1.19 12.20 17.55
C LYS A 9 0.28 12.50 16.36
N GLU A 10 -0.60 13.50 16.45
CA GLU A 10 -1.46 13.92 15.34
C GLU A 10 -0.64 14.35 14.13
N LEU A 11 0.37 15.21 14.31
CA LEU A 11 1.30 15.59 13.24
C LEU A 11 1.98 14.35 12.67
N PHE A 12 2.56 13.51 13.54
CA PHE A 12 3.28 12.33 13.10
C PHE A 12 2.42 11.39 12.25
N THR A 13 1.21 11.08 12.73
CA THR A 13 0.29 10.12 12.13
C THR A 13 -0.42 10.65 10.90
N SER A 14 -0.62 11.97 10.77
CA SER A 14 -1.22 12.62 9.59
C SER A 14 -0.30 12.54 8.36
N TYR A 15 1.00 12.39 8.60
CA TYR A 15 2.03 12.25 7.57
C TYR A 15 2.56 10.83 7.44
N ASP A 16 1.89 9.84 8.04
CA ASP A 16 2.30 8.43 8.06
C ASP A 16 3.76 8.22 8.51
N GLY A 17 4.23 9.06 9.44
CA GLY A 17 5.61 9.07 9.94
C GLY A 17 6.65 9.70 9.00
N SER A 18 6.23 10.28 7.87
CA SER A 18 7.15 10.95 6.93
C SER A 18 7.57 12.34 7.40
N THR A 19 8.74 12.42 8.04
CA THR A 19 9.35 13.71 8.40
C THR A 19 9.70 14.57 7.19
N PHE A 20 10.00 13.94 6.05
CA PHE A 20 10.24 14.65 4.79
C PHE A 20 8.99 15.40 4.31
N GLN A 21 7.82 14.75 4.36
CA GLN A 21 6.58 15.40 3.96
C GLN A 21 6.18 16.50 4.94
N MET A 22 6.38 16.30 6.25
CA MET A 22 6.22 17.37 7.25
C MET A 22 7.13 18.57 6.97
N TYR A 23 8.37 18.33 6.52
CA TYR A 23 9.30 19.40 6.19
C TYR A 23 8.83 20.20 4.98
N ARG A 24 8.35 19.52 3.93
CA ARG A 24 7.78 20.17 2.75
C ARG A 24 6.59 21.06 3.07
N ASP A 25 5.79 20.67 4.06
CA ASP A 25 4.59 21.39 4.47
C ASP A 25 4.86 22.39 5.62
N GLY A 26 6.12 22.54 6.05
CA GLY A 26 6.53 23.52 7.07
C GLY A 26 6.21 23.14 8.53
N LEU A 27 5.75 21.91 8.78
CA LEU A 27 5.34 21.44 10.12
C LEU A 27 6.43 20.64 10.85
N PHE A 28 7.55 20.34 10.19
CA PHE A 28 8.64 19.57 10.79
C PHE A 28 9.28 20.26 12.00
N GLU A 29 9.49 21.58 11.94
CA GLU A 29 10.09 22.32 13.06
C GLU A 29 9.15 22.36 14.27
N GLU A 30 7.83 22.41 14.07
CA GLU A 30 6.84 22.25 15.14
C GLU A 30 6.98 20.87 15.77
N TYR A 31 6.96 19.81 14.94
CA TYR A 31 7.07 18.43 15.42
C TYR A 31 8.35 18.19 16.24
N LYS A 32 9.48 18.75 15.78
CA LYS A 32 10.79 18.59 16.41
C LYS A 32 10.85 19.22 17.81
N GLN A 33 10.10 20.28 18.08
CA GLN A 33 10.07 20.92 19.40
C GLN A 33 9.52 20.01 20.50
N TYR A 34 8.69 19.03 20.14
CA TYR A 34 8.14 18.07 21.10
C TYR A 34 9.16 17.02 21.58
N ASN A 35 10.35 16.95 20.98
CA ASN A 35 11.44 16.05 21.37
C ASN A 35 11.01 14.58 21.61
N ILE A 36 10.18 14.07 20.69
CA ILE A 36 9.61 12.73 20.80
C ILE A 36 10.72 11.67 20.73
N PRO A 37 10.82 10.76 21.72
CA PRO A 37 11.77 9.66 21.67
C PRO A 37 11.48 8.71 20.50
N LYS A 38 12.54 8.20 19.85
CA LYS A 38 12.39 7.25 18.73
C LYS A 38 11.60 6.00 19.07
N GLN A 39 11.67 5.52 20.31
CA GLN A 39 10.87 4.36 20.75
C GLN A 39 9.37 4.65 20.68
N LEU A 40 8.96 5.89 20.93
CA LEU A 40 7.55 6.29 20.88
C LEU A 40 7.07 6.48 19.43
N GLU A 41 7.92 6.99 18.55
CA GLU A 41 7.62 7.00 17.10
C GLU A 41 7.39 5.58 16.59
N ILE A 42 8.25 4.63 16.99
CA ILE A 42 8.11 3.21 16.63
C ILE A 42 6.78 2.65 17.14
N SER A 43 6.36 2.95 18.36
CA SER A 43 5.07 2.48 18.86
C SER A 43 3.89 3.06 18.07
N TRP A 44 3.94 4.35 17.69
CA TRP A 44 2.88 4.95 16.87
C TRP A 44 2.84 4.38 15.46
N ILE A 45 3.98 4.06 14.85
CA ILE A 45 4.04 3.36 13.56
C ILE A 45 3.40 1.99 13.67
N ASN A 46 3.70 1.24 14.73
CA ASN A 46 3.11 -0.07 14.97
C ASN A 46 1.59 0.01 15.10
N GLU A 47 1.08 0.97 15.87
CA GLU A 47 -0.37 1.24 16.00
C GLU A 47 -1.01 1.58 14.65
N MET A 48 -0.36 2.43 13.84
CA MET A 48 -0.84 2.78 12.50
C MET A 48 -0.89 1.58 11.56
N ILE A 49 0.13 0.72 11.59
CA ILE A 49 0.19 -0.53 10.80
C ILE A 49 -0.96 -1.44 11.23
N ASP A 50 -1.11 -1.71 12.51
CA ASP A 50 -2.12 -2.63 13.04
C ASP A 50 -3.54 -2.14 12.72
N GLN A 51 -3.80 -0.83 12.89
CA GLN A 51 -5.07 -0.22 12.51
C GLN A 51 -5.34 -0.35 11.00
N SER A 52 -4.34 0.00 10.17
CA SER A 52 -4.53 -0.05 8.71
C SER A 52 -4.70 -1.49 8.20
N ILE A 53 -4.09 -2.49 8.85
CA ILE A 53 -4.32 -3.90 8.54
C ILE A 53 -5.77 -4.29 8.80
N GLN A 54 -6.35 -3.87 9.93
CA GLN A 54 -7.73 -4.16 10.29
C GLN A 54 -8.75 -3.48 9.37
N GLU A 55 -8.37 -2.33 8.79
CA GLU A 55 -9.22 -1.53 7.89
C GLU A 55 -9.07 -1.91 6.40
N LEU A 56 -8.25 -2.91 6.05
CA LEU A 56 -8.13 -3.39 4.66
C LEU A 56 -9.50 -3.77 4.09
N SER A 57 -9.78 -3.27 2.89
CA SER A 57 -11.09 -3.44 2.25
C SER A 57 -10.97 -3.44 0.73
N ILE A 58 -11.85 -4.20 0.06
CA ILE A 58 -12.00 -4.16 -1.40
C ILE A 58 -12.78 -2.94 -1.90
N THR A 59 -13.48 -2.21 -1.01
CA THR A 59 -14.28 -1.03 -1.38
C THR A 59 -13.67 0.29 -0.89
N ASN A 60 -12.68 0.22 0.01
CA ASN A 60 -12.04 1.41 0.56
C ASN A 60 -10.51 1.28 0.52
N TRP A 61 -9.89 2.11 -0.31
CA TRP A 61 -8.46 2.09 -0.61
C TRP A 61 -7.58 2.77 0.45
N LYS A 62 -8.19 3.52 1.39
CA LYS A 62 -7.45 4.36 2.34
C LYS A 62 -6.41 3.57 3.14
N ALA A 63 -6.83 2.43 3.70
CA ALA A 63 -5.97 1.56 4.48
C ALA A 63 -4.80 1.00 3.66
N LEU A 64 -5.08 0.55 2.43
CA LEU A 64 -4.07 0.03 1.52
C LEU A 64 -3.04 1.09 1.13
N PHE A 65 -3.48 2.32 0.80
CA PHE A 65 -2.57 3.42 0.49
C PHE A 65 -1.77 3.88 1.71
N ARG A 66 -2.37 3.87 2.89
CA ARG A 66 -1.68 4.20 4.14
C ARG A 66 -0.56 3.21 4.43
N LEU A 67 -0.83 1.91 4.31
CA LEU A 67 0.18 0.86 4.47
C LEU A 67 1.36 1.02 3.50
N ASP A 68 1.10 1.38 2.25
CA ASP A 68 2.13 1.64 1.26
C ASP A 68 2.93 2.93 1.51
N SER A 69 2.26 3.97 2.02
CA SER A 69 2.91 5.19 2.50
C SER A 69 3.88 4.87 3.64
N ILE A 70 3.42 4.13 4.66
CA ILE A 70 4.23 3.68 5.79
C ILE A 70 5.42 2.83 5.30
N ALA A 71 5.18 1.88 4.38
CA ALA A 71 6.22 1.00 3.83
C ALA A 71 7.39 1.74 3.15
N THR A 72 7.16 2.99 2.73
CA THR A 72 8.21 3.86 2.14
C THR A 72 9.28 4.23 3.17
N ASN A 73 8.88 4.48 4.42
CA ASN A 73 9.77 4.95 5.48
C ASN A 73 10.07 3.86 6.53
N HIS A 74 9.21 2.85 6.62
CA HIS A 74 9.25 1.78 7.62
C HIS A 74 9.05 0.43 6.94
N GLN A 75 10.15 -0.29 6.71
CA GLN A 75 10.16 -1.56 5.97
C GLN A 75 9.71 -2.75 6.84
N ASP A 76 8.50 -2.66 7.42
CA ASP A 76 7.93 -3.70 8.26
C ASP A 76 7.30 -4.81 7.41
N GLU A 77 7.79 -6.04 7.56
CA GLU A 77 7.31 -7.21 6.81
C GLU A 77 5.82 -7.53 7.05
N ARG A 78 5.25 -7.12 8.19
CA ARG A 78 3.82 -7.33 8.51
C ARG A 78 2.91 -6.65 7.51
N ILE A 79 3.37 -5.56 6.90
CA ILE A 79 2.62 -4.82 5.87
C ILE A 79 2.39 -5.72 4.66
N LEU A 80 3.47 -6.22 4.06
CA LEU A 80 3.36 -7.08 2.87
C LEU A 80 2.61 -8.38 3.18
N LYS A 81 2.91 -9.03 4.31
CA LYS A 81 2.23 -10.27 4.74
C LYS A 81 0.71 -10.07 4.84
N SER A 82 0.28 -8.97 5.46
CA SER A 82 -1.15 -8.71 5.68
C SER A 82 -1.87 -8.34 4.38
N VAL A 83 -1.27 -7.50 3.54
CA VAL A 83 -1.84 -7.16 2.23
C VAL A 83 -1.93 -8.40 1.34
N LEU A 84 -0.90 -9.24 1.32
CA LEU A 84 -0.89 -10.48 0.55
C LEU A 84 -1.96 -11.47 1.04
N SER A 85 -2.07 -11.67 2.35
CA SER A 85 -3.08 -12.53 2.98
C SER A 85 -4.49 -12.05 2.67
N PHE A 86 -4.73 -10.73 2.76
CA PHE A 86 -6.02 -10.14 2.40
C PHE A 86 -6.33 -10.33 0.91
N ALA A 87 -5.37 -10.06 0.02
CA ALA A 87 -5.58 -10.18 -1.42
C ALA A 87 -5.92 -11.61 -1.82
N SER A 88 -5.19 -12.59 -1.28
CA SER A 88 -5.38 -14.00 -1.57
C SER A 88 -6.77 -14.52 -1.17
N ARG A 89 -7.39 -13.92 -0.15
CA ARG A 89 -8.72 -14.30 0.36
C ARG A 89 -9.87 -13.57 -0.34
N ASN A 90 -9.67 -12.30 -0.70
CA ASN A 90 -10.79 -11.42 -1.05
C ASN A 90 -10.76 -10.89 -2.50
N VAL A 91 -9.58 -10.80 -3.13
CA VAL A 91 -9.42 -10.03 -4.38
C VAL A 91 -9.78 -10.83 -5.63
N MET A 92 -9.56 -12.15 -5.65
CA MET A 92 -9.78 -12.96 -6.86
C MET A 92 -11.24 -13.01 -7.34
N SER A 93 -12.20 -12.87 -6.43
CA SER A 93 -13.63 -12.79 -6.73
C SER A 93 -14.14 -11.37 -6.94
N SER A 94 -13.30 -10.36 -6.71
CA SER A 94 -13.68 -8.95 -6.87
C SER A 94 -13.66 -8.51 -8.34
N ASP A 95 -14.13 -7.29 -8.60
CA ASP A 95 -14.12 -6.70 -9.93
C ASP A 95 -12.69 -6.41 -10.45
N SER A 96 -12.63 -5.95 -11.70
CA SER A 96 -11.37 -5.78 -12.43
C SER A 96 -10.48 -4.66 -11.88
N ILE A 97 -11.08 -3.60 -11.33
CA ILE A 97 -10.36 -2.47 -10.72
C ILE A 97 -9.73 -2.91 -9.42
N VAL A 98 -10.50 -3.60 -8.56
CA VAL A 98 -9.99 -4.09 -7.27
C VAL A 98 -8.75 -4.98 -7.46
N LYS A 99 -8.84 -5.90 -8.42
CA LYS A 99 -7.72 -6.77 -8.80
C LYS A 99 -6.50 -5.98 -9.21
N LEU A 100 -6.67 -4.99 -10.08
CA LEU A 100 -5.56 -4.18 -10.55
C LEU A 100 -4.91 -3.41 -9.40
N MET A 101 -5.72 -2.74 -8.57
CA MET A 101 -5.25 -1.90 -7.48
C MET A 101 -4.45 -2.69 -6.44
N TYR A 102 -4.92 -3.86 -6.04
CA TYR A 102 -4.19 -4.72 -5.11
C TYR A 102 -2.92 -5.28 -5.72
N ALA A 103 -2.96 -5.78 -6.97
CA ALA A 103 -1.78 -6.34 -7.61
C ALA A 103 -0.67 -5.28 -7.78
N GLU A 104 -1.02 -4.08 -8.23
CA GLU A 104 -0.05 -2.99 -8.38
C GLU A 104 0.51 -2.54 -7.03
N ARG A 105 -0.34 -2.40 -6.02
CA ARG A 105 0.14 -1.97 -4.71
C ARG A 105 1.06 -3.01 -4.05
N ILE A 106 0.79 -4.30 -4.23
CA ILE A 106 1.70 -5.35 -3.76
C ILE A 106 3.07 -5.20 -4.43
N ILE A 107 3.12 -5.00 -5.74
CA ILE A 107 4.38 -4.78 -6.48
C ILE A 107 5.12 -3.55 -5.93
N GLU A 108 4.42 -2.43 -5.74
CA GLU A 108 5.00 -1.19 -5.22
C GLU A 108 5.57 -1.36 -3.80
N ILE A 109 4.84 -2.04 -2.92
CA ILE A 109 5.31 -2.35 -1.56
C ILE A 109 6.58 -3.19 -1.62
N ILE A 110 6.62 -4.24 -2.47
CA ILE A 110 7.83 -5.07 -2.61
C ILE A 110 9.02 -4.22 -3.06
N GLN A 111 8.85 -3.35 -4.06
CA GLN A 111 9.92 -2.50 -4.58
C GLN A 111 10.50 -1.56 -3.52
N LYS A 112 9.65 -1.01 -2.65
CA LYS A 112 10.05 -0.13 -1.53
C LYS A 112 10.75 -0.87 -0.39
N THR A 113 10.47 -2.16 -0.23
CA THR A 113 10.89 -2.97 0.94
C THR A 113 11.87 -4.10 0.58
N ASN A 114 12.35 -4.12 -0.66
CA ASN A 114 13.13 -5.21 -1.27
C ASN A 114 14.41 -5.62 -0.51
N LYS A 115 14.99 -4.73 0.32
CA LYS A 115 16.23 -5.01 1.07
C LYS A 115 15.99 -5.69 2.42
N GLN A 116 14.81 -5.55 3.01
CA GLN A 116 14.52 -6.03 4.38
C GLN A 116 13.52 -7.19 4.43
N ILE A 117 12.73 -7.39 3.37
CA ILE A 117 11.80 -8.50 3.32
C ILE A 117 12.48 -9.79 2.83
N ASN A 118 12.20 -10.90 3.51
CA ASN A 118 12.63 -12.25 3.10
C ASN A 118 12.25 -12.53 1.63
N LYS A 119 13.23 -13.04 0.86
CA LYS A 119 13.08 -13.47 -0.53
C LYS A 119 11.86 -14.36 -0.77
N GLU A 120 11.58 -15.32 0.12
CA GLU A 120 10.42 -16.23 -0.03
C GLU A 120 9.10 -15.47 -0.07
N LEU A 121 8.89 -14.55 0.88
CA LEU A 121 7.68 -13.72 0.92
C LEU A 121 7.56 -12.85 -0.33
N ARG A 122 8.67 -12.29 -0.82
CA ARG A 122 8.66 -11.49 -2.06
C ARG A 122 8.24 -12.32 -3.27
N LEU A 123 8.80 -13.53 -3.40
CA LEU A 123 8.47 -14.44 -4.50
C LEU A 123 6.99 -14.86 -4.45
N GLU A 124 6.47 -15.15 -3.25
CA GLU A 124 5.05 -15.44 -3.06
C GLU A 124 4.17 -14.25 -3.45
N ALA A 125 4.53 -13.05 -2.99
CA ALA A 125 3.79 -11.83 -3.29
C ALA A 125 3.79 -11.50 -4.81
N TYR A 126 4.92 -11.67 -5.49
CA TYR A 126 4.99 -11.53 -6.94
C TYR A 126 4.15 -12.59 -7.66
N LYS A 127 4.20 -13.84 -7.22
CA LYS A 127 3.39 -14.92 -7.81
C LYS A 127 1.90 -14.63 -7.68
N THR A 128 1.44 -14.21 -6.50
CA THR A 128 0.02 -13.85 -6.28
C THR A 128 -0.38 -12.65 -7.14
N SER A 129 0.45 -11.62 -7.20
CA SER A 129 0.19 -10.45 -8.07
C SER A 129 0.10 -10.84 -9.54
N PHE A 130 1.01 -11.69 -10.01
CA PHE A 130 0.99 -12.20 -11.39
C PHE A 130 -0.30 -12.96 -11.70
N ILE A 131 -0.74 -13.84 -10.81
CA ILE A 131 -2.00 -14.60 -10.97
C ILE A 131 -3.21 -13.65 -11.07
N ILE A 132 -3.27 -12.62 -10.22
CA ILE A 132 -4.34 -11.62 -10.26
C ILE A 132 -4.33 -10.86 -11.61
N LEU A 133 -3.15 -10.44 -12.07
CA LEU A 133 -3.00 -9.72 -13.34
C LEU A 133 -3.36 -10.60 -14.55
N GLU A 134 -2.98 -11.87 -14.54
CA GLU A 134 -3.41 -12.81 -15.58
C GLU A 134 -4.92 -13.02 -15.60
N ASP A 135 -5.57 -13.07 -14.44
CA ASP A 135 -7.02 -13.18 -14.33
C ASP A 135 -7.71 -11.98 -14.98
N ILE A 136 -7.18 -10.77 -14.75
CA ILE A 136 -7.62 -9.56 -15.44
C ILE A 136 -7.51 -9.75 -16.95
N LEU A 137 -6.37 -10.17 -17.48
CA LEU A 137 -6.17 -10.30 -18.93
C LEU A 137 -7.13 -11.31 -19.59
N LYS A 138 -7.44 -12.41 -18.90
CA LYS A 138 -8.25 -13.52 -19.42
C LYS A 138 -9.75 -13.27 -19.34
N LYS A 139 -10.22 -12.46 -18.38
CA LYS A 139 -11.65 -12.24 -18.11
C LYS A 139 -12.18 -10.95 -18.72
N PRO A 140 -13.50 -10.86 -18.97
CA PRO A 140 -14.14 -9.63 -19.40
C PRO A 140 -13.98 -8.53 -18.36
N LEU A 141 -14.15 -7.27 -18.78
CA LEU A 141 -14.20 -6.13 -17.87
C LEU A 141 -15.44 -6.24 -16.99
N ILE A 142 -15.25 -6.34 -15.69
CA ILE A 142 -16.29 -6.30 -14.66
C ILE A 142 -15.97 -5.13 -13.75
N ILE A 143 -16.96 -4.30 -13.46
CA ILE A 143 -16.85 -3.09 -12.63
C ILE A 143 -18.04 -3.07 -11.68
N ASP A 144 -17.75 -3.00 -10.38
CA ASP A 144 -18.77 -2.81 -9.35
C ASP A 144 -19.08 -1.32 -9.16
N PRO A 145 -20.29 -0.95 -8.66
CA PRO A 145 -20.63 0.44 -8.37
C PRO A 145 -19.61 1.10 -7.43
N GLY A 146 -19.19 2.34 -7.75
CA GLY A 146 -18.16 3.06 -6.99
C GLY A 146 -16.72 2.82 -7.47
N HIS A 147 -16.52 1.98 -8.49
CA HIS A 147 -15.21 1.72 -9.11
C HIS A 147 -15.15 2.25 -10.55
N GLU A 148 -15.62 3.47 -10.76
CA GLU A 148 -15.66 4.11 -12.08
C GLU A 148 -14.25 4.20 -12.67
N LEU A 149 -14.08 3.76 -13.93
CA LEU A 149 -12.77 3.64 -14.58
C LEU A 149 -12.00 4.98 -14.62
N GLU A 150 -12.73 6.09 -14.77
CA GLU A 150 -12.18 7.44 -14.85
C GLU A 150 -11.40 7.81 -13.58
N ASN A 151 -11.87 7.36 -12.41
CA ASN A 151 -11.18 7.58 -11.12
C ASN A 151 -9.79 6.92 -11.10
N PHE A 152 -9.55 5.94 -11.97
CA PHE A 152 -8.31 5.18 -12.05
C PHE A 152 -7.53 5.43 -13.34
N ASN A 153 -7.90 6.46 -14.12
CA ASN A 153 -7.32 6.77 -15.43
C ASN A 153 -7.38 5.58 -16.41
N ILE A 154 -8.45 4.79 -16.34
CA ILE A 154 -8.73 3.67 -17.25
C ILE A 154 -9.90 4.09 -18.14
N LYS A 155 -9.80 3.80 -19.44
CA LYS A 155 -10.83 4.18 -20.43
C LYS A 155 -11.77 3.02 -20.74
N ASP A 156 -11.18 1.84 -20.86
CA ASP A 156 -11.83 0.64 -21.35
C ASP A 156 -11.00 -0.61 -20.97
N LYS A 157 -11.49 -1.78 -21.41
CA LYS A 157 -10.80 -3.06 -21.23
C LYS A 157 -9.39 -3.08 -21.81
N LYS A 158 -9.16 -2.42 -22.95
CA LYS A 158 -7.84 -2.38 -23.58
C LYS A 158 -6.84 -1.65 -22.67
N SER A 159 -7.20 -0.47 -22.19
CA SER A 159 -6.36 0.31 -21.27
C SER A 159 -6.10 -0.39 -19.93
N LEU A 160 -7.09 -1.13 -19.40
CA LEU A 160 -6.90 -2.00 -18.23
C LEU A 160 -5.87 -3.10 -18.51
N ASN A 161 -6.00 -3.79 -19.64
CA ASN A 161 -5.09 -4.85 -20.04
C ASN A 161 -3.67 -4.31 -20.28
N ASP A 162 -3.53 -3.13 -20.89
CA ASP A 162 -2.24 -2.48 -21.10
C ASP A 162 -1.55 -2.18 -19.76
N ARG A 163 -2.31 -1.72 -18.77
CA ARG A 163 -1.79 -1.46 -17.41
C ARG A 163 -1.43 -2.77 -16.69
N ALA A 164 -2.25 -3.81 -16.80
CA ALA A 164 -1.95 -5.13 -16.24
C ALA A 164 -0.68 -5.75 -16.86
N ASN A 165 -0.52 -5.66 -18.18
CA ASN A 165 0.69 -6.10 -18.89
C ASN A 165 1.94 -5.35 -18.42
N LYS A 166 1.87 -4.02 -18.28
CA LYS A 166 2.99 -3.23 -17.74
C LYS A 166 3.40 -3.71 -16.34
N SER A 167 2.44 -4.04 -15.49
CA SER A 167 2.69 -4.57 -14.16
C SER A 167 3.30 -5.97 -14.18
N ILE A 168 2.88 -6.84 -15.11
CA ILE A 168 3.53 -8.14 -15.35
C ILE A 168 4.99 -7.96 -15.80
N GLU A 169 5.27 -7.04 -16.72
CA GLU A 169 6.64 -6.78 -17.17
C GLU A 169 7.52 -6.24 -16.03
N ARG A 170 6.98 -5.43 -15.12
CA ARG A 170 7.69 -5.03 -13.90
C ARG A 170 8.08 -6.23 -13.04
N ILE A 171 7.15 -7.15 -12.80
CA ILE A 171 7.44 -8.39 -12.03
C ILE A 171 8.57 -9.18 -12.70
N LYS A 172 8.53 -9.35 -14.02
CA LYS A 172 9.57 -10.09 -14.76
C LYS A 172 10.93 -9.42 -14.61
N ASN A 173 11.00 -8.10 -14.75
CA ASN A 173 12.24 -7.35 -14.60
C ASN A 173 12.81 -7.44 -13.17
N ASP A 174 11.97 -7.48 -12.16
CA ASP A 174 12.40 -7.57 -10.75
C ASP A 174 12.87 -8.99 -10.35
N LEU A 175 12.55 -10.01 -11.16
CA LEU A 175 12.95 -11.41 -10.95
C LEU A 175 14.18 -11.84 -11.74
N ASN A 176 14.56 -11.08 -12.77
CA ASN A 176 15.76 -11.29 -13.58
C ASN A 176 17.01 -10.72 -12.88
#